data_AF-A0A1V6GE79-F1
#
_entry.id   AF-A0A1V6GE79-F1
#
_cell.length_a   1.000
_cell.length_b   1.000
_cell.length_c   1.000
_cell.angle_alpha   90.00
_cell.angle_beta   90.00
_cell.angle_gamma   90.00
#
_symmetry.space_group_name_H-M   'P 1'
#
loop_
_entity.id
_entity.type
_entity.pdbx_description
1 polymer ?
#
loop_
_entity_poly.entity_id
_entity_poly.type
_entity_poly.pdbx_seq_one_letter_code
_entity_poly.pdbx_strand_id
1 'polypeptide(L)' 'MLAKLPCDGFNLLQNNGTCATQVVPHVHVHVVPRWDEKAINWIPGHYQDPDHDLAALQRRLTAE' A
#
# COMPACT_ATOMS: atom_id res chain seq x y z
N MET A 1 -3.24 7.26 -20.29
CA MET A 1 -3.03 5.87 -19.82
C MET A 1 -4.37 5.16 -19.63
N LEU A 2 -5.30 5.72 -18.86
CA LEU A 2 -6.68 5.21 -18.71
C LEU A 2 -7.45 5.14 -20.05
N ALA A 3 -7.20 6.06 -20.99
CA ALA A 3 -7.80 5.98 -22.33
C ALA A 3 -7.41 4.73 -23.16
N LYS A 4 -6.37 3.98 -22.77
CA LYS A 4 -5.88 2.78 -23.46
C LYS A 4 -6.05 1.49 -22.64
N LEU A 5 -6.43 1.61 -21.38
CA LEU A 5 -6.65 0.50 -20.45
C LEU A 5 -8.13 0.52 -20.10
N PRO A 6 -8.91 -0.54 -20.41
CA PRO A 6 -10.34 -0.55 -20.15
C PRO A 6 -10.60 -0.74 -18.65
N CYS A 7 -10.33 0.28 -17.83
CA CYS A 7 -10.48 0.29 -16.38
C CYS A 7 -10.73 1.72 -15.87
N ASP A 8 -11.37 1.83 -14.70
CA ASP A 8 -11.74 3.11 -14.08
C ASP A 8 -10.56 3.72 -13.31
N GLY A 9 -9.61 2.89 -12.89
CA GLY A 9 -8.36 3.29 -12.23
C GLY A 9 -7.34 2.15 -12.17
N PHE A 10 -6.25 2.33 -11.42
CA PHE A 10 -5.30 1.25 -11.14
C PHE A 10 -4.59 1.44 -9.79
N ASN A 11 -4.11 0.35 -9.20
CA ASN A 11 -3.21 0.38 -8.05
C ASN A 11 -1.75 0.19 -8.47
N LEU A 12 -0.85 0.77 -7.69
CA LEU A 12 0.57 0.42 -7.69
C LEU A 12 0.86 -0.39 -6.43
N LEU A 13 1.53 -1.54 -6.59
CA LEU A 13 1.92 -2.41 -5.48
C LEU A 13 3.37 -2.84 -5.65
N GLN A 14 4.11 -2.83 -4.55
CA GLN A 14 5.49 -3.32 -4.49
C GLN A 14 5.67 -4.08 -3.18
N ASN A 15 6.00 -5.37 -3.29
CA ASN A 15 6.15 -6.26 -2.14
C ASN A 15 7.63 -6.43 -1.79
N ASN A 16 8.00 -6.16 -0.53
CA ASN A 16 9.36 -6.32 0.00
C ASN A 16 9.39 -7.40 1.09
N GLY A 17 10.01 -8.53 0.80
CA GLY A 17 10.11 -9.68 1.70
C GLY A 17 8.93 -10.65 1.58
N THR A 18 9.18 -11.92 1.93
CA THR A 18 8.21 -13.02 1.78
C THR A 18 6.92 -12.81 2.58
N CYS A 19 7.01 -12.24 3.78
CA CYS A 19 5.84 -11.92 4.62
C CYS A 19 4.90 -10.91 3.93
N ALA A 20 5.46 -9.98 3.16
CA ALA A 20 4.71 -9.04 2.33
C ALA A 20 4.30 -9.64 0.97
N THR A 21 4.32 -10.97 0.82
CA THR A 21 3.97 -11.72 -0.40
C THR A 21 4.90 -11.51 -1.61
N GLN A 22 6.18 -11.18 -1.38
CA GLN A 22 7.18 -11.18 -2.45
C GLN A 22 7.59 -12.62 -2.81
N VAL A 23 7.27 -13.06 -4.03
CA VAL A 23 7.66 -14.40 -4.53
C VAL A 23 8.91 -14.33 -5.40
N VAL A 24 9.01 -13.30 -6.26
CA VAL A 24 10.19 -13.09 -7.11
C VAL A 24 11.16 -12.15 -6.38
N PRO A 25 12.39 -12.60 -6.06
CA PRO A 25 13.36 -11.82 -5.28
C PRO A 25 14.10 -10.79 -6.15
N HIS A 26 13.33 -9.98 -6.88
CA HIS A 26 13.77 -8.82 -7.65
C HIS A 26 12.75 -7.70 -7.43
N VAL A 27 13.19 -6.44 -7.40
CA VAL A 27 12.27 -5.32 -7.24
C VAL A 27 11.39 -5.22 -8.48
N HIS A 28 10.07 -5.22 -8.31
CA HIS A 28 9.10 -5.08 -9.39
C HIS A 28 7.89 -4.31 -8.90
N VAL A 29 7.30 -3.50 -9.78
CA VAL A 29 6.08 -2.74 -9.49
C VAL A 29 4.93 -3.37 -10.25
N HIS A 30 3.90 -3.80 -9.53
CA HIS A 30 2.64 -4.20 -10.14
C HIS A 30 1.82 -2.95 -10.49
N VAL A 31 1.26 -2.93 -11.69
CA VAL A 31 0.22 -1.98 -12.11
C VAL A 31 -1.06 -2.78 -12.27
N VAL A 32 -2.01 -2.63 -11.36
CA VAL A 32 -3.21 -3.49 -11.27
C VAL A 32 -4.45 -2.69 -11.67
N PRO A 33 -5.07 -2.94 -12.83
CA PRO A 33 -6.30 -2.27 -13.26
C PRO A 33 -7.46 -2.50 -12.28
N ARG A 34 -8.27 -1.47 -12.08
CA ARG A 34 -9.43 -1.44 -11.16
C ARG A 34 -10.69 -1.00 -11.88
N TRP A 35 -11.80 -1.58 -11.47
CA TRP A 35 -13.13 -1.22 -11.91
C TRP A 35 -13.94 -0.87 -10.67
N ASP A 36 -14.86 0.08 -10.82
CA ASP A 36 -15.82 0.40 -9.77
C ASP A 36 -16.62 -0.85 -9.36
N GLU A 37 -17.19 -0.83 -8.15
CA GLU A 37 -17.91 -1.95 -7.50
C GLU A 37 -17.04 -3.10 -6.96
N LYS A 38 -15.73 -3.15 -7.27
CA LYS A 38 -14.82 -4.13 -6.65
C LYS A 38 -14.17 -3.58 -5.38
N ALA A 39 -14.67 -4.01 -4.22
CA ALA A 39 -14.12 -3.62 -2.92
C ALA A 39 -12.67 -4.11 -2.73
N ILE A 40 -11.88 -3.31 -2.00
CA ILE A 40 -10.59 -3.73 -1.46
C ILE A 40 -10.85 -4.28 -0.06
N ASN A 41 -10.20 -5.39 0.29
CA ASN A 41 -10.20 -5.89 1.66
C ASN A 41 -9.27 -5.04 2.53
N TRP A 42 -9.71 -3.81 2.83
CA TRP A 42 -9.02 -2.90 3.73
C TRP A 42 -9.79 -2.82 5.04
N ILE A 43 -9.14 -3.22 6.13
CA ILE A 43 -9.67 -3.10 7.48
C ILE A 43 -8.87 -1.97 8.14
N PRO A 44 -9.48 -0.80 8.40
CA PRO A 44 -8.76 0.29 9.05
C PRO A 44 -8.35 -0.13 10.46
N GLY A 45 -7.10 0.16 10.82
CA GLY A 45 -6.63 0.05 12.20
C GLY A 45 -7.21 1.16 13.09
N HIS A 46 -6.99 1.03 14.40
CA HIS A 46 -7.39 2.02 15.40
C HIS A 46 -6.22 2.34 16.32
N TYR A 47 -5.93 3.63 16.52
CA TYR A 47 -4.95 4.12 17.49
C TYR A 47 -5.66 4.52 18.78
N GLN A 48 -5.10 4.18 19.94
CA GLN A 48 -5.67 4.57 21.23
C GLN A 48 -5.37 6.04 21.55
N ASP A 49 -4.16 6.50 21.23
CA ASP A 49 -3.74 7.90 21.35
C ASP A 49 -2.94 8.29 20.09
N PRO A 50 -3.63 8.76 19.03
CA PRO A 50 -2.98 9.07 17.76
C PRO A 50 -1.87 10.12 17.87
N ASP A 51 -2.05 11.15 18.70
CA ASP A 51 -1.10 12.25 18.82
C ASP A 51 0.21 11.76 19.45
N HIS A 52 0.12 10.94 20.50
CA HIS A 52 1.28 10.33 21.12
C HIS A 52 1.95 9.31 20.18
N ASP A 53 1.17 8.38 19.63
CA ASP A 53 1.67 7.25 18.85
C ASP A 53 2.37 7.70 17.56
N LEU A 54 1.77 8.65 16.83
CA LEU A 54 2.34 9.17 15.59
C LEU A 54 3.59 10.01 15.83
N ALA A 55 3.63 10.82 16.91
CA ALA A 55 4.82 11.58 17.28
C ALA A 55 5.99 10.65 17.70
N ALA A 56 5.70 9.53 18.35
CA ALA A 56 6.70 8.51 18.68
C ALA A 56 7.24 7.82 17.41
N LEU A 57 6.36 7.42 16.48
CA LEU A 57 6.75 6.81 15.20
C LEU A 57 7.60 7.74 14.34
N GLN A 58 7.21 9.01 14.22
CA GLN A 58 7.95 10.01 13.46
C GLN A 58 9.38 10.14 13.99
N ARG A 59 9.55 10.33 15.31
CA ARG A 59 10.88 10.40 15.94
C ARG A 59 11.72 9.16 15.64
N ARG A 60 11.12 7.97 15.69
CA ARG A 60 11.86 6.71 15.41
C ARG A 60 12.30 6.60 13.95
N LEU A 61 11.48 7.08 13.00
CA LEU A 61 11.80 7.02 11.57
C LEU A 61 12.81 8.07 11.14
N THR A 62 12.92 9.18 11.87
CA THR A 62 13.81 10.30 11.53
C THR A 62 15.01 10.43 12.47
N ALA A 63 15.17 9.55 13.46
CA ALA A 63 16.36 9.52 14.29
C ALA A 63 17.52 8.95 13.47
N GLU A 64 18.62 9.69 13.41
CA GLU A 64 19.90 9.26 12.80
C GLU A 64 20.59 8.18 13.63
#